data_AF-A0A5C1HT17-F1
#
_entry.id   AF-A0A5C1HT17-F1
#
_cell.length_a   1.000
_cell.length_b   1.000
_cell.length_c   1.000
_cell.angle_alpha   90.00
_cell.angle_beta   90.00
_cell.angle_gamma   90.00
#
_symmetry.space_group_name_H-M   'P 1'
#
loop_
_entity.id
_entity.type
_entity.pdbx_description
1 polymer ?
#
loop_
_entity_poly.entity_id
_entity_poly.type
_entity_poly.pdbx_seq_one_letter_code
_entity_poly.pdbx_strand_id
1 'polypeptide(L)'
;MTSKLFDDKVVRAKTRSERWIQLVPDTTGGYWLYEPLPELKLGRLLFDQEDNWIYDGDLLNVSEQEDVAAVITGCQREMDELLSSIKQL
;
A
#
# COMPACT_ATOMS: atom_id res chain seq x y z
N MET A 1 0.86 25.30 -4.59
CA MET A 1 0.86 23.88 -5.05
C MET A 1 1.90 23.15 -4.23
N THR A 2 1.47 22.42 -3.21
CA THR A 2 2.37 21.67 -2.33
C THR A 2 2.77 20.39 -3.03
N SER A 3 3.98 20.35 -3.58
CA SER A 3 4.59 19.15 -4.11
C SER A 3 4.74 18.16 -2.95
N LYS A 4 3.81 17.21 -2.80
CA LYS A 4 4.06 15.99 -2.04
C LYS A 4 5.19 15.29 -2.79
N LEU A 5 6.41 15.49 -2.31
CA LEU A 5 7.57 14.71 -2.71
C LEU A 5 7.21 13.26 -2.41
N PHE A 6 6.78 12.53 -3.44
CA PHE A 6 6.84 11.08 -3.41
C PHE A 6 8.32 10.77 -3.21
N ASP A 7 8.70 10.44 -1.99
CA ASP A 7 10.04 9.98 -1.69
C ASP A 7 10.26 8.80 -2.66
N ASP A 8 11.22 8.90 -3.59
CA ASP A 8 11.56 7.90 -4.62
C ASP A 8 12.11 6.59 -4.00
N LYS A 9 11.76 6.34 -2.74
CA LYS A 9 12.24 5.28 -1.91
C LYS A 9 11.32 4.09 -2.06
N VAL A 10 11.94 2.98 -2.45
CA VAL A 10 11.32 1.66 -2.38
C VAL A 10 10.84 1.39 -0.95
N VAL A 11 9.56 1.06 -0.81
CA VAL A 11 8.94 0.71 0.47
C VAL A 11 8.72 -0.80 0.52
N ARG A 12 8.77 -1.40 1.71
CA ARG A 12 8.47 -2.81 1.92
C ARG A 12 7.31 -2.93 2.89
N ALA A 13 6.30 -3.69 2.51
CA ALA A 13 5.16 -4.04 3.34
C ALA A 13 5.22 -5.55 3.66
N LYS A 14 4.99 -5.91 4.93
CA LYS A 14 4.68 -7.29 5.29
C LYS A 14 3.17 -7.39 5.41
N THR A 15 2.54 -8.23 4.61
CA THR A 15 1.10 -8.47 4.69
C THR A 15 0.77 -9.33 5.91
N ARG A 16 -0.50 -9.36 6.30
CA ARG A 16 -1.02 -10.29 7.33
C ARG A 16 -0.88 -11.76 6.96
N SER A 17 -0.81 -12.09 5.67
CA SER A 17 -0.48 -13.42 5.15
C SER A 17 1.02 -13.77 5.24
N GLU A 18 1.81 -12.90 5.89
CA GLU A 18 3.26 -13.00 6.03
C GLU A 18 4.08 -12.86 4.74
N ARG A 19 3.44 -12.46 3.65
CA ARG A 19 4.14 -12.19 2.39
C ARG A 19 4.84 -10.84 2.46
N TRP A 20 6.02 -10.79 1.88
CA TRP A 20 6.77 -9.54 1.72
C TRP A 20 6.47 -8.96 0.35
N ILE A 21 6.03 -7.71 0.34
CA ILE A 21 5.73 -6.97 -0.88
C ILE A 21 6.61 -5.73 -0.92
N GLN A 22 7.33 -5.58 -2.02
CA GLN A 22 8.14 -4.43 -2.32
C GLN A 22 7.35 -3.48 -3.22
N LEU A 23 7.15 -2.26 -2.76
CA LEU A 23 6.52 -1.17 -3.50
C LEU A 23 7.62 -0.29 -4.09
N VAL A 24 7.67 -0.21 -5.41
CA VAL A 24 8.65 0.58 -6.15
C VAL A 24 7.91 1.76 -6.79
N PRO A 25 8.21 3.01 -6.43
CA PRO A 25 7.54 4.17 -7.03
C PRO A 25 7.76 4.18 -8.55
N ASP A 26 6.74 4.61 -9.28
CA ASP A 26 6.79 4.79 -10.72
C ASP A 26 6.69 6.26 -11.11
N THR A 27 6.92 6.54 -12.40
CA THR A 27 6.96 7.90 -12.93
C THR A 27 5.60 8.58 -13.03
N THR A 28 4.49 7.88 -12.74
CA THR A 28 3.14 8.44 -12.81
C THR A 28 2.53 8.66 -11.42
N GLY A 29 3.31 8.54 -10.34
CA GLY A 29 2.84 8.71 -8.97
C GLY A 29 2.14 7.48 -8.38
N GLY A 30 2.27 6.31 -9.04
CA GLY A 30 1.87 5.02 -8.49
C GLY A 30 3.06 4.22 -7.97
N TYR A 31 2.79 2.98 -7.57
CA TYR A 31 3.81 2.03 -7.14
C TYR A 31 3.63 0.69 -7.87
N TRP A 32 4.72 0.12 -8.35
CA TRP A 32 4.76 -1.28 -8.78
C TRP A 32 4.96 -2.19 -7.57
N LEU A 33 4.24 -3.31 -7.53
CA LEU A 33 4.30 -4.27 -6.43
C LEU A 33 5.03 -5.52 -6.89
N TYR A 34 6.02 -5.93 -6.10
CA TYR A 34 6.79 -7.14 -6.34
C TYR A 34 6.87 -7.98 -5.08
N GLU A 35 6.69 -9.28 -5.22
CA GLU A 35 7.20 -10.22 -4.23
C GLU A 35 8.71 -10.33 -4.50
N PRO A 36 9.59 -10.19 -3.49
CA PRO A 36 11.03 -10.22 -3.71
C PRO A 36 11.54 -11.63 -3.98
N LEU A 37 10.88 -12.66 -3.45
CA LEU A 37 11.23 -14.07 -3.64
C LEU A 37 9.96 -14.93 -3.65
N PRO A 38 9.57 -15.52 -4.79
CA PRO A 38 10.14 -15.31 -6.14
C PRO A 38 9.94 -13.86 -6.59
N GLU A 39 10.82 -13.32 -7.45
CA GLU A 39 10.70 -11.97 -8.05
C GLU A 39 9.45 -11.87 -8.95
N LEU A 40 8.28 -11.89 -8.33
CA LEU A 40 6.98 -11.96 -8.98
C LEU A 40 6.36 -10.58 -8.99
N LYS A 41 6.01 -10.10 -10.18
CA LYS A 41 5.21 -8.87 -10.33
C LYS A 41 3.78 -9.15 -9.89
N LEU A 42 3.35 -8.51 -8.82
CA LEU A 42 2.03 -8.71 -8.22
C LEU A 42 0.96 -7.84 -8.88
N GLY A 43 1.33 -6.61 -9.25
CA GLY A 43 0.43 -5.63 -9.82
C GLY A 43 0.95 -4.22 -9.61
N ARG A 44 0.03 -3.26 -9.55
CA ARG A 44 0.31 -1.83 -9.35
C ARG A 44 -0.67 -1.22 -8.36
N LEU A 45 -0.18 -0.31 -7.53
CA LEU A 45 -1.00 0.56 -6.70
C LEU A 45 -1.03 1.94 -7.36
N LEU A 46 -2.23 2.39 -7.68
CA LEU A 46 -2.51 3.67 -8.32
C LEU A 46 -3.33 4.54 -7.37
N PHE A 47 -3.37 5.83 -7.66
CA PHE A 47 -4.20 6.79 -6.95
C PHE A 47 -5.04 7.58 -7.96
N ASP A 48 -6.31 7.80 -7.65
CA ASP A 48 -7.17 8.67 -8.45
C ASP A 48 -6.98 10.16 -8.09
N GLN A 49 -7.80 11.03 -8.68
CA GLN A 49 -7.73 12.47 -8.44
C GLN A 49 -8.18 12.89 -7.03
N GLU A 50 -8.86 12.01 -6.31
CA GLU A 50 -9.37 12.21 -4.95
C GLU A 50 -8.46 11.56 -3.89
N ASP A 51 -7.25 11.13 -4.28
CA ASP A 51 -6.29 10.38 -3.45
C ASP A 51 -6.83 8.98 -3.00
N ASN A 52 -7.87 8.43 -3.64
CA ASN A 52 -8.29 7.05 -3.38
C ASN A 52 -7.32 6.07 -4.05
N TRP A 53 -6.96 5.01 -3.33
CA TRP A 53 -6.08 3.97 -3.87
C TRP A 53 -6.86 2.99 -4.76
N ILE A 54 -6.20 2.52 -5.82
CA ILE A 54 -6.71 1.52 -6.75
C ILE A 54 -5.63 0.47 -6.93
N TYR A 55 -5.99 -0.79 -6.69
CA TYR A 55 -5.11 -1.90 -7.00
C TYR A 55 -5.40 -2.42 -8.42
N ASP A 56 -4.38 -2.37 -9.28
CA ASP A 56 -4.40 -2.89 -10.65
C ASP A 56 -3.57 -4.18 -10.71
N GLY A 57 -4.24 -5.31 -10.48
CA GLY A 57 -3.67 -6.65 -10.50
C GLY A 57 -4.62 -7.70 -9.90
N ASP A 58 -4.25 -8.98 -10.05
CA ASP A 58 -5.14 -10.09 -9.68
C ASP A 58 -4.53 -11.06 -8.63
N LEU A 59 -3.28 -10.80 -8.21
CA LEU A 59 -2.50 -11.74 -7.38
C LEU A 59 -2.55 -11.48 -5.87
N LEU A 60 -3.15 -10.37 -5.45
CA LEU A 60 -3.34 -10.02 -4.05
C LEU A 60 -4.82 -10.13 -3.68
N ASN A 61 -5.09 -10.75 -2.53
CA ASN A 61 -6.43 -10.70 -1.95
C ASN A 61 -6.71 -9.31 -1.34
N VAL A 62 -7.99 -9.03 -1.04
CA VAL A 62 -8.42 -7.71 -0.53
C VAL A 62 -7.65 -7.28 0.73
N SER A 63 -7.40 -8.20 1.67
CA SER A 63 -6.65 -7.86 2.89
C SER A 63 -5.19 -7.50 2.59
N GLU A 64 -4.56 -8.18 1.63
CA GLU A 64 -3.19 -7.86 1.21
C GLU A 64 -3.13 -6.51 0.48
N GLN A 65 -4.15 -6.19 -0.32
CA GLN A 65 -4.28 -4.89 -0.97
C GLN A 65 -4.37 -3.77 0.07
N GLU A 66 -5.21 -3.94 1.09
CA GLU A 66 -5.35 -3.00 2.20
C GLU A 66 -4.04 -2.80 2.96
N ASP A 67 -3.34 -3.88 3.32
CA ASP A 67 -2.05 -3.82 4.03
C ASP A 67 -1.00 -3.02 3.22
N VAL A 68 -0.94 -3.24 1.90
CA VAL A 68 -0.01 -2.54 1.02
C VAL A 68 -0.38 -1.07 0.86
N ALA A 69 -1.67 -0.77 0.67
CA ALA A 69 -2.16 0.61 0.58
C ALA A 69 -1.91 1.38 1.87
N ALA A 70 -2.14 0.76 3.03
CA ALA A 70 -2.00 1.36 4.35
C ALA A 70 -0.57 1.83 4.66
N VAL A 71 0.44 1.14 4.11
CA VAL A 71 1.86 1.53 4.25
C VAL A 71 2.17 2.81 3.48
N ILE A 72 1.47 3.09 2.38
CA ILE A 72 1.65 4.30 1.57
C ILE A 72 0.80 5.45 2.09
N THR A 73 -0.47 5.19 2.39
CA THR A 73 -1.42 6.23 2.83
C THR A 73 -1.29 6.56 4.32
N GLY A 74 -0.64 5.70 5.10
CA GLY A 74 -0.53 5.84 6.56
C GLY A 74 -1.82 5.48 7.31
N CYS A 75 -2.84 4.98 6.61
CA CYS A 75 -4.17 4.67 7.17
C CYS A 75 -4.16 3.55 8.22
N GLN A 76 -3.08 2.76 8.33
CA GLN A 76 -2.94 1.74 9.38
C GLN A 76 -3.10 2.38 10.78
N ARG A 77 -2.54 3.57 10.98
CA ARG A 77 -2.58 4.28 12.27
C ARG A 77 -3.98 4.79 12.60
N GLU A 78 -4.69 5.36 11.63
CA GLU A 78 -6.03 5.89 11.85
C GLU A 78 -7.05 4.78 12.10
N MET A 79 -6.94 3.65 11.40
CA MET A 79 -7.77 2.47 11.65
C MET A 79 -7.46 1.83 13.01
N ASP A 80 -6.18 1.73 13.41
CA ASP A 80 -5.80 1.24 14.73
C ASP A 80 -6.28 2.16 15.85
N GLU A 81 -6.21 3.49 15.66
CA GLU A 81 -6.75 4.50 16.58
C GLU A 81 -8.28 4.37 16.71
N LEU A 82 -9.00 4.19 15.60
CA LEU A 82 -10.45 3.94 15.59
C LEU A 82 -10.81 2.64 16.30
N LEU A 83 -10.13 1.52 15.98
CA LEU A 83 -10.37 0.22 16.61
C LEU A 83 -10.06 0.25 18.12
N SER A 84 -9.02 0.99 18.53
CA SER A 84 -8.73 1.21 19.95
C SER A 84 -9.82 2.02 20.65
N SER A 85 -10.39 3.02 19.98
CA SER A 85 -11.45 3.85 20.56
C SER A 85 -12.75 3.06 20.79
N ILE A 86 -13.05 2.10 19.93
CA ILE A 86 -14.25 1.25 20.03
C ILE A 86 -14.10 0.18 21.12
N LYS A 87 -12.90 -0.39 21.31
CA LYS A 87 -12.64 -1.42 22.33
C LYS A 87 -12.61 -0.91 23.78
N GLN A 88 -12.61 0.42 23.97
CA GLN A 88 -12.64 1.04 25.29
C GLN A 88 -14.07 1.40 25.78
N LEU A 89 -15.10 1.04 25.01
CA LEU A 89 -16.52 1.09 25.39
C LEU A 89 -17.03 -0.31 25.77
#